data_AF-Q87SC3-F1
#
_entry.id   AF-Q87SC3-F1
#
_cell.length_a   1.000
_cell.length_b   1.000
_cell.length_c   1.000
_cell.angle_alpha   90.00
_cell.angle_beta   90.00
_cell.angle_gamma   90.00
#
_symmetry.space_group_name_H-M   'P 1'
#
loop_
_entity.id
_entity.type
_entity.pdbx_description
1 polymer ?
#
loop_
_entity_poly.entity_id
_entity_poly.type
_entity_poly.pdbx_seq_one_letter_code
_entity_poly.pdbx_strand_id
1 'polypeptide(L)'
;MLRRDAMMIERIRREHGYMVRLLAILRHKLNEIKEENAINYSLVSEIVDYLSNHSEKIHHPKEDILYHHFLKHYGKQQTMENLEKEHQELAEKTKEFSMLIEMILQDAVVPQDIFIAQLEDFIESQKRHLELEERKILPLIEELFTTEDWQHVESLWTESEDDPVFGDTIADRYKQLAERVRQSDMEFV
;
A
#
# COMPACT_ATOMS: atom_id res chain seq x y z
N MET A 1 6.84 29.17 -1.71
CA MET A 1 7.62 27.96 -1.36
C MET A 1 6.63 27.02 -0.69
N LEU A 2 6.24 25.94 -1.35
CA LEU A 2 5.35 24.93 -0.77
C LEU A 2 6.05 24.35 0.47
N ARG A 3 5.30 24.12 1.57
CA ARG A 3 5.87 23.43 2.73
C ARG A 3 6.27 22.02 2.29
N ARG A 4 7.47 21.58 2.66
CA ARG A 4 8.03 20.28 2.25
C ARG A 4 7.08 19.12 2.61
N ASP A 5 6.47 19.18 3.80
CA ASP A 5 5.51 18.18 4.30
C ASP A 5 4.16 18.15 3.55
N ALA A 6 3.90 19.14 2.68
CA ALA A 6 2.69 19.25 1.88
C ALA A 6 2.94 18.90 0.40
N MET A 7 4.08 18.28 0.08
CA MET A 7 4.34 17.78 -1.26
C MET A 7 3.84 16.34 -1.40
N MET A 8 3.32 16.01 -2.58
CA MET A 8 2.70 14.75 -2.97
C MET A 8 3.62 13.57 -2.71
N ILE A 9 4.92 13.74 -2.97
CA ILE A 9 5.93 12.72 -2.68
C ILE A 9 6.04 12.41 -1.19
N GLU A 10 5.92 13.39 -0.30
CA GLU A 10 5.93 13.16 1.16
C GLU A 10 4.61 12.53 1.64
N ARG A 11 3.51 12.75 0.93
CA ARG A 11 2.23 12.06 1.19
C ARG A 11 2.31 10.59 0.78
N ILE A 12 2.85 10.29 -0.40
CA ILE A 12 3.14 8.93 -0.88
C ILE A 12 4.06 8.19 0.11
N ARG A 13 5.20 8.78 0.51
CA ARG A 13 6.11 8.19 1.50
C ARG A 13 5.44 7.90 2.85
N ARG A 14 4.54 8.76 3.28
CA ARG A 14 3.76 8.54 4.51
C ARG A 14 2.81 7.34 4.36
N GLU A 15 2.13 7.25 3.23
CA GLU A 15 1.25 6.12 2.89
C GLU A 15 2.04 4.80 2.80
N HIS A 16 3.25 4.80 2.22
CA HIS A 16 4.16 3.66 2.26
C HIS A 16 4.44 3.22 3.71
N GLY A 17 4.69 4.18 4.61
CA GLY A 17 4.85 3.89 6.03
C GLY A 17 3.65 3.17 6.65
N TYR A 18 2.43 3.56 6.29
CA TYR A 18 1.21 2.89 6.71
C TYR A 18 1.12 1.47 6.16
N MET A 19 1.39 1.30 4.86
CA MET A 19 1.36 0.00 4.19
C MET A 19 2.39 -0.97 4.78
N VAL A 20 3.63 -0.52 5.00
CA VAL A 20 4.69 -1.34 5.62
C VAL A 20 4.28 -1.84 7.01
N ARG A 21 3.62 -1.00 7.83
CA ARG A 21 3.12 -1.41 9.15
C ARG A 21 2.06 -2.50 9.05
N LEU A 22 1.12 -2.36 8.11
CA LEU A 22 0.09 -3.37 7.87
C LEU A 22 0.69 -4.69 7.34
N LEU A 23 1.67 -4.61 6.43
CA LEU A 23 2.41 -5.78 5.95
C LEU A 23 3.17 -6.49 7.07
N ALA A 24 3.70 -5.75 8.06
CA ALA A 24 4.34 -6.34 9.24
C ALA A 24 3.35 -7.12 10.11
N ILE A 25 2.13 -6.60 10.31
CA ILE A 25 1.06 -7.32 11.01
C ILE A 25 0.70 -8.61 10.26
N LEU A 26 0.53 -8.55 8.94
CA LEU A 26 0.27 -9.73 8.11
C LEU A 26 1.41 -10.74 8.17
N ARG A 27 2.68 -10.30 8.19
CA ARG A 27 3.84 -11.17 8.35
C ARG A 27 3.84 -11.88 9.70
N HIS A 28 3.43 -11.20 10.77
CA HIS A 28 3.26 -11.83 12.08
C HIS A 28 2.17 -12.92 12.03
N LYS A 29 1.03 -12.65 11.38
CA LYS A 29 -0.04 -13.66 11.18
C LYS A 29 0.40 -14.83 10.32
N LEU A 30 1.21 -14.59 9.30
CA LEU A 30 1.83 -15.65 8.50
C LEU A 30 2.72 -16.56 9.37
N ASN A 31 3.49 -16.00 10.29
CA ASN A 31 4.32 -16.79 11.19
C ASN A 31 3.48 -17.60 12.18
N GLU A 32 2.45 -16.99 12.79
CA GLU A 32 1.52 -17.70 13.68
C GLU A 32 0.90 -18.93 12.99
N ILE A 33 0.37 -18.78 11.78
CA ILE A 33 -0.26 -19.90 11.06
C ILE A 33 0.76 -20.95 10.60
N LYS A 34 2.02 -20.58 10.30
CA LYS A 34 3.11 -21.53 10.01
C LYS A 34 3.50 -22.37 11.22
N GLU A 35 3.27 -21.86 12.43
CA GLU A 35 3.46 -22.54 13.71
C GLU A 35 2.21 -23.28 14.20
N GLU A 36 1.21 -23.49 13.32
CA GLU A 36 -0.08 -24.13 13.62
C GLU A 36 -0.92 -23.38 14.69
N ASN A 37 -0.61 -22.11 14.95
CA ASN A 37 -1.43 -21.27 15.81
C ASN A 37 -2.64 -20.72 15.05
N ALA A 38 -3.77 -20.59 15.75
CA ALA A 38 -4.98 -20.00 15.19
C ALA A 38 -4.78 -18.50 14.94
N ILE A 39 -5.24 -18.02 13.78
CA ILE A 39 -5.21 -16.60 13.40
C ILE A 39 -6.61 -16.02 13.25
N ASN A 40 -6.72 -14.70 13.37
CA ASN A 40 -7.96 -13.98 13.08
C ASN A 40 -8.03 -13.64 11.58
N TYR A 41 -8.76 -14.44 10.80
CA TYR A 41 -8.96 -14.22 9.37
C TYR A 41 -9.74 -12.94 9.05
N SER A 42 -10.62 -12.47 9.94
CA SER A 42 -11.32 -11.19 9.77
C SER A 42 -10.35 -10.02 9.81
N LEU A 43 -9.34 -10.08 10.70
CA LEU A 43 -8.28 -9.06 10.72
C LEU A 43 -7.44 -9.09 9.45
N VAL A 44 -7.09 -10.27 8.94
CA VAL A 44 -6.38 -10.39 7.65
C VAL A 44 -7.22 -9.77 6.54
N SER A 45 -8.52 -10.06 6.49
CA SER A 45 -9.46 -9.48 5.53
C SER A 45 -9.53 -7.96 5.62
N GLU A 46 -9.62 -7.38 6.83
CA GLU A 46 -9.68 -5.93 7.03
C GLU A 46 -8.40 -5.23 6.53
N ILE A 47 -7.24 -5.83 6.79
CA ILE A 47 -5.96 -5.29 6.33
C ILE A 47 -5.86 -5.34 4.80
N VAL A 48 -6.21 -6.48 4.19
CA VAL A 48 -6.16 -6.65 2.74
C VAL A 48 -7.17 -5.74 2.05
N ASP A 49 -8.38 -5.59 2.59
CA ASP A 49 -9.39 -4.64 2.10
C ASP A 49 -8.91 -3.19 2.18
N TYR A 50 -8.25 -2.81 3.28
CA TYR A 50 -7.67 -1.48 3.40
C TYR A 50 -6.57 -1.26 2.37
N LEU A 51 -5.60 -2.18 2.28
CA LEU A 51 -4.49 -2.08 1.33
C LEU A 51 -5.02 -2.00 -0.10
N SER A 52 -5.98 -2.84 -0.50
CA SER A 52 -6.59 -2.79 -1.83
C SER A 52 -7.29 -1.45 -2.09
N ASN A 53 -8.24 -1.06 -1.24
CA ASN A 53 -9.07 0.11 -1.49
C ASN A 53 -8.27 1.41 -1.43
N HIS A 54 -7.38 1.54 -0.43
CA HIS A 54 -6.58 2.74 -0.26
C HIS A 54 -5.52 2.83 -1.36
N SER A 55 -4.87 1.72 -1.72
CA SER A 55 -3.89 1.73 -2.80
C SER A 55 -4.51 2.14 -4.14
N GLU A 56 -5.63 1.53 -4.53
CA GLU A 56 -6.26 1.79 -5.84
C GLU A 56 -6.92 3.16 -5.96
N LYS A 57 -7.52 3.69 -4.87
CA LYS A 57 -8.32 4.91 -4.95
C LYS A 57 -7.56 6.17 -4.57
N ILE A 58 -6.52 6.04 -3.75
CA ILE A 58 -5.86 7.18 -3.13
C ILE A 58 -4.36 7.18 -3.44
N HIS A 59 -3.68 6.06 -3.25
CA HIS A 59 -2.23 5.99 -3.35
C HIS A 59 -1.72 5.96 -4.79
N HIS A 60 -2.00 4.88 -5.54
CA HIS A 60 -1.53 4.70 -6.92
C HIS A 60 -1.97 5.86 -7.83
N PRO A 61 -3.18 6.45 -7.71
CA PRO A 61 -3.51 7.64 -8.50
C PRO A 61 -2.55 8.83 -8.32
N LYS A 62 -1.99 9.03 -7.11
CA LYS A 62 -0.96 10.07 -6.90
C LYS A 62 0.35 9.69 -7.59
N GLU A 63 0.75 8.43 -7.46
CA GLU A 63 1.97 7.92 -8.08
C GLU A 63 1.89 7.98 -9.59
N ASP A 64 0.78 7.55 -10.17
CA ASP A 64 0.50 7.63 -11.59
C ASP A 64 0.62 9.07 -12.09
N ILE A 65 0.11 10.08 -11.37
CA ILE A 65 0.30 11.49 -11.72
C ILE A 65 1.80 11.83 -11.83
N LEU A 66 2.61 11.43 -10.85
CA LEU A 66 4.06 11.66 -10.87
C LEU A 66 4.74 10.92 -12.02
N TYR A 67 4.38 9.65 -12.23
CA TYR A 67 5.00 8.77 -13.23
C TYR A 67 4.69 9.22 -14.65
N HIS A 68 3.44 9.61 -14.93
CA HIS A 68 3.05 10.16 -16.23
C HIS A 68 3.78 11.46 -16.53
N HIS A 69 3.90 12.36 -15.55
CA HIS A 69 4.66 13.61 -15.72
C HIS A 69 6.14 13.32 -15.95
N PHE A 70 6.73 12.43 -15.16
CA PHE A 70 8.11 12.00 -15.30
C PHE A 70 8.40 11.44 -16.70
N LEU A 71 7.63 10.45 -17.15
CA LEU A 71 7.83 9.81 -18.44
C LEU A 71 7.70 10.80 -19.60
N LYS A 72 6.76 11.74 -19.51
CA LYS A 72 6.53 12.75 -20.54
C LYS A 72 7.68 13.76 -20.67
N HIS A 73 8.28 14.16 -19.55
CA HIS A 73 9.27 15.25 -19.52
C HIS A 73 10.72 14.77 -19.42
N TYR A 74 10.95 13.62 -18.78
CA TYR A 74 12.28 13.08 -18.45
C TYR A 74 12.53 11.68 -19.06
N GLY A 75 11.47 10.97 -19.48
CA GLY A 75 11.53 9.57 -19.94
C GLY A 75 12.36 9.29 -21.21
N LYS A 76 12.80 10.32 -21.95
CA LYS A 76 13.72 10.14 -23.10
C LYS A 76 15.19 9.98 -22.68
N GLN A 77 15.54 10.51 -21.51
CA GLN A 77 16.91 10.49 -20.99
C GLN A 77 17.06 9.48 -19.84
N GLN A 78 15.95 9.11 -19.21
CA GLN A 78 15.88 8.16 -18.11
C GLN A 78 14.87 7.06 -18.44
N THR A 79 15.27 5.80 -18.30
CA THR A 79 14.34 4.67 -18.44
C THR A 79 13.71 4.38 -17.08
N MET A 80 12.38 4.35 -17.04
CA MET A 80 11.61 3.99 -15.86
C MET A 80 10.93 2.64 -16.09
N GLU A 81 10.89 1.79 -15.07
CA GLU A 81 10.13 0.53 -15.10
C GLU A 81 8.63 0.86 -15.30
N ASN A 82 7.86 -0.04 -15.94
CA ASN A 82 6.44 0.19 -16.20
C ASN A 82 5.61 -0.08 -14.94
N LEU A 83 5.57 0.89 -14.03
CA LEU A 83 4.89 0.78 -12.73
C LEU A 83 3.38 0.67 -12.84
N GLU A 84 2.76 1.26 -13.87
CA GLU A 84 1.31 1.10 -14.11
C GLU A 84 0.93 -0.38 -14.32
N LYS A 85 1.80 -1.14 -15.02
CA LYS A 85 1.62 -2.58 -15.16
C LYS A 85 1.80 -3.31 -13.83
N GLU A 86 2.73 -2.88 -12.98
CA GLU A 86 2.93 -3.46 -11.65
C GLU A 86 1.71 -3.19 -10.75
N HIS A 87 1.12 -2.00 -10.80
CA HIS A 87 -0.14 -1.69 -10.10
C HIS A 87 -1.27 -2.63 -10.52
N GLN A 88 -1.42 -2.90 -11.81
CA GLN A 88 -2.44 -3.84 -12.33
C GLN A 88 -2.19 -5.27 -11.85
N GLU A 89 -0.94 -5.75 -11.91
CA GLU A 89 -0.57 -7.09 -11.44
C GLU A 89 -0.79 -7.23 -9.92
N LEU A 90 -0.51 -6.19 -9.13
CA LEU A 90 -0.78 -6.17 -7.69
C LEU A 90 -2.27 -6.18 -7.40
N ALA A 91 -3.09 -5.41 -8.14
CA ALA A 91 -4.54 -5.41 -7.98
C ALA A 91 -5.14 -6.80 -8.27
N GLU A 92 -4.68 -7.47 -9.33
CA GLU A 92 -5.12 -8.84 -9.66
C GLU A 92 -4.77 -9.82 -8.54
N LYS A 93 -3.51 -9.84 -8.07
CA LYS A 93 -3.08 -10.68 -6.94
C LYS A 93 -3.88 -10.40 -5.67
N THR A 94 -4.14 -9.13 -5.38
CA THR A 94 -4.89 -8.71 -4.20
C THR A 94 -6.34 -9.19 -4.25
N LYS A 95 -6.96 -9.12 -5.44
CA LYS A 95 -8.31 -9.64 -5.67
C LYS A 95 -8.37 -11.15 -5.48
N GLU A 96 -7.43 -11.89 -6.07
CA GLU A 96 -7.35 -13.35 -5.90
C GLU A 96 -7.21 -13.76 -4.43
N PHE A 97 -6.33 -13.09 -3.70
CA PHE A 97 -6.15 -13.35 -2.27
C PHE A 97 -7.37 -12.98 -1.44
N SER A 98 -8.04 -11.86 -1.76
CA SER A 98 -9.28 -11.44 -1.10
C SER A 98 -10.39 -12.48 -1.26
N MET A 99 -10.53 -13.06 -2.45
CA MET A 99 -11.49 -14.14 -2.70
C MET A 99 -11.18 -15.38 -1.84
N LEU A 100 -9.90 -15.73 -1.68
CA LEU A 100 -9.50 -16.85 -0.83
C LEU A 100 -9.86 -16.61 0.65
N ILE A 101 -9.65 -15.38 1.15
CA ILE A 101 -10.02 -15.00 2.52
C ILE A 101 -11.55 -15.04 2.69
N GLU A 102 -12.31 -14.52 1.72
CA GLU A 102 -13.77 -14.54 1.74
C GLU A 102 -14.32 -15.97 1.82
N MET A 103 -13.73 -16.90 1.06
CA MET A 103 -14.09 -18.32 1.15
C MET A 103 -13.93 -18.86 2.57
N ILE A 104 -12.81 -18.57 3.24
CA ILE A 104 -12.57 -19.00 4.63
C ILE A 104 -13.58 -18.38 5.59
N LEU A 105 -13.89 -17.10 5.42
CA LEU A 105 -14.89 -16.39 6.25
C LEU A 105 -16.32 -16.89 6.03
N GLN A 106 -16.59 -17.54 4.89
CA GLN A 106 -17.87 -18.21 4.57
C GLN A 106 -17.83 -19.72 4.88
N ASP A 107 -16.95 -20.15 5.81
CA ASP A 107 -16.80 -21.52 6.29
C ASP A 107 -16.40 -22.55 5.20
N ALA A 108 -15.82 -22.11 4.08
CA ALA A 108 -15.27 -23.01 3.09
C ALA A 108 -13.95 -23.63 3.57
N VAL A 109 -13.74 -24.91 3.25
CA VAL A 109 -12.48 -25.61 3.57
C VAL A 109 -11.42 -25.22 2.56
N VAL A 110 -10.44 -24.42 3.00
CA VAL A 110 -9.25 -24.05 2.23
C VAL A 110 -8.03 -24.76 2.81
N PRO A 111 -7.22 -25.47 2.00
CA PRO A 111 -5.95 -26.03 2.45
C PRO A 111 -5.01 -24.95 3.01
N GLN A 112 -4.47 -25.19 4.21
CA GLN A 112 -3.65 -24.21 4.93
C GLN A 112 -2.38 -23.83 4.14
N ASP A 113 -1.79 -24.76 3.41
CA ASP A 113 -0.63 -24.54 2.54
C ASP A 113 -0.95 -23.57 1.40
N ILE A 114 -2.14 -23.66 0.80
CA ILE A 114 -2.61 -22.71 -0.23
C ILE A 114 -2.75 -21.31 0.36
N PHE A 115 -3.38 -21.20 1.53
CA PHE A 115 -3.53 -19.90 2.20
C PHE A 115 -2.18 -19.27 2.58
N ILE A 116 -1.28 -20.06 3.16
CA ILE A 116 0.08 -19.62 3.51
C ILE A 116 0.82 -19.12 2.28
N ALA A 117 0.77 -19.87 1.17
CA ALA A 117 1.45 -19.51 -0.06
C ALA A 117 0.92 -18.19 -0.64
N GLN A 118 -0.40 -17.99 -0.67
CA GLN A 118 -0.98 -16.74 -1.18
C GLN A 118 -0.73 -15.55 -0.25
N LEU A 119 -0.83 -15.73 1.07
CA LEU A 119 -0.51 -14.66 2.02
C LEU A 119 0.98 -14.25 1.89
N GLU A 120 1.87 -15.23 1.73
CA GLU A 120 3.30 -14.95 1.54
C GLU A 120 3.59 -14.23 0.22
N ASP A 121 3.01 -14.66 -0.89
CA ASP A 121 3.16 -13.98 -2.20
C ASP A 121 2.56 -12.57 -2.19
N PHE A 122 1.41 -12.37 -1.54
CA PHE A 122 0.79 -11.05 -1.36
C PHE A 122 1.75 -10.11 -0.63
N ILE A 123 2.25 -10.49 0.56
CA ILE A 123 3.13 -9.62 1.35
C ILE A 123 4.42 -9.32 0.60
N GLU A 124 5.05 -10.33 -0.02
CA GLU A 124 6.31 -10.13 -0.73
C GLU A 124 6.15 -9.32 -2.02
N SER A 125 5.02 -9.44 -2.73
CA SER A 125 4.75 -8.62 -3.92
C SER A 125 4.57 -7.15 -3.56
N GLN A 126 3.74 -6.86 -2.55
CA GLN A 126 3.53 -5.49 -2.06
C GLN A 126 4.84 -4.88 -1.54
N LYS A 127 5.62 -5.64 -0.76
CA LYS A 127 6.91 -5.16 -0.24
C LYS A 127 7.92 -4.87 -1.34
N ARG A 128 8.05 -5.73 -2.37
CA ARG A 128 8.99 -5.51 -3.47
C ARG A 128 8.64 -4.25 -4.27
N HIS A 129 7.37 -4.01 -4.49
CA HIS A 129 6.87 -2.81 -5.17
C HIS A 129 7.24 -1.54 -4.39
N LEU A 130 6.89 -1.46 -3.10
CA LEU A 130 7.27 -0.33 -2.24
C LEU A 130 8.79 -0.12 -2.19
N GLU A 131 9.58 -1.20 -2.14
CA GLU A 131 11.05 -1.11 -2.17
C GLU A 131 11.60 -0.59 -3.50
N LEU A 132 10.99 -0.94 -4.62
CA LEU A 132 11.36 -0.44 -5.94
C LEU A 132 11.14 1.07 -6.01
N GLU A 133 9.97 1.52 -5.55
CA GLU A 133 9.58 2.92 -5.59
C GLU A 133 10.49 3.79 -4.72
N GLU A 134 10.64 3.42 -3.44
CA GLU A 134 11.45 4.17 -2.48
C GLU A 134 12.93 4.20 -2.83
N ARG A 135 13.49 3.13 -3.39
CA ARG A 135 14.93 3.03 -3.65
C ARG A 135 15.36 3.54 -5.02
N LYS A 136 14.46 3.49 -6.02
CA LYS A 136 14.82 3.84 -7.40
C LYS A 136 13.99 4.98 -7.95
N ILE A 137 12.69 4.94 -7.77
CA ILE A 137 11.76 5.77 -8.53
C ILE A 137 11.59 7.14 -7.90
N LEU A 138 11.14 7.19 -6.64
CA LEU A 138 10.89 8.43 -5.93
C LEU A 138 12.17 9.29 -5.80
N PRO A 139 13.37 8.73 -5.52
CA PRO A 139 14.60 9.51 -5.52
C PRO A 139 14.91 10.16 -6.87
N LEU A 140 14.65 9.46 -7.98
CA LEU A 140 14.90 9.98 -9.33
C LEU A 140 13.93 11.12 -9.68
N ILE A 141 12.67 11.01 -9.28
CA ILE A 141 11.67 12.07 -9.42
C ILE A 141 12.07 13.29 -8.57
N GLU A 142 12.47 13.06 -7.32
CA GLU A 142 12.91 14.12 -6.40
C GLU A 142 14.15 14.87 -6.90
N GLU A 143 15.10 14.17 -7.52
CA GLU A 143 16.30 14.77 -8.10
C GLU A 143 16.00 15.64 -9.33
N LEU A 144 15.05 15.21 -10.17
CA LEU A 144 14.84 15.81 -11.49
C LEU A 144 13.71 16.86 -11.53
N PHE A 145 12.67 16.72 -10.72
CA PHE A 145 11.53 17.64 -10.77
C PHE A 145 11.93 19.05 -10.35
N THR A 146 11.61 20.01 -11.21
CA THR A 146 11.71 21.44 -10.92
C THR A 146 10.58 21.90 -10.00
N THR A 147 10.64 23.14 -9.52
CA THR A 147 9.55 23.70 -8.71
C THR A 147 8.24 23.78 -9.50
N GLU A 148 8.33 24.07 -10.80
CA GLU A 148 7.20 24.14 -11.72
C GLU A 148 6.58 22.75 -11.96
N ASP A 149 7.40 21.70 -12.06
CA ASP A 149 6.91 20.33 -12.16
C ASP A 149 6.12 19.92 -10.92
N TRP A 150 6.66 20.20 -9.73
CA TRP A 150 5.97 19.95 -8.46
C TRP A 150 4.64 20.71 -8.39
N GLN A 151 4.63 22.01 -8.72
CA GLN A 151 3.38 22.79 -8.75
C GLN A 151 2.35 22.21 -9.72
N HIS A 152 2.80 21.69 -10.87
CA HIS A 152 1.91 21.07 -11.84
C HIS A 152 1.27 19.80 -11.29
N VAL A 153 2.07 18.83 -10.82
CA VAL A 153 1.54 17.56 -10.32
C VAL A 153 0.66 17.74 -9.08
N GLU A 154 1.00 18.67 -8.18
CA GLU A 154 0.14 19.05 -7.05
C GLU A 154 -1.23 19.54 -7.53
N SER A 155 -1.27 20.36 -8.58
CA SER A 155 -2.53 20.93 -9.08
C SER A 155 -3.46 19.90 -9.71
N LEU A 156 -2.96 18.70 -10.03
CA LEU A 156 -3.74 17.61 -10.62
C LEU A 156 -4.47 16.78 -9.56
N TRP A 157 -4.04 16.83 -8.30
CA TRP A 157 -4.66 16.09 -7.22
C TRP A 157 -5.70 16.94 -6.50
N THR A 158 -6.97 16.53 -6.58
CA THR A 158 -8.10 17.27 -6.00
C THR A 158 -8.93 16.47 -5.00
N GLU A 159 -8.56 15.20 -4.77
CA GLU A 159 -9.31 14.29 -3.92
C GLU A 159 -9.01 14.52 -2.44
N SER A 160 -9.95 14.14 -1.57
CA SER A 160 -9.73 14.17 -0.11
C SER A 160 -8.72 13.10 0.30
N GLU A 161 -7.87 13.46 1.26
CA GLU A 161 -6.81 12.60 1.79
C GLU A 161 -7.13 12.10 3.21
N ASP A 162 -8.40 12.16 3.62
CA ASP A 162 -8.84 11.63 4.91
C ASP A 162 -8.62 10.12 4.96
N ASP A 163 -7.55 9.72 5.65
CA ASP A 163 -7.20 8.32 5.82
C ASP A 163 -8.11 7.66 6.86
N PRO A 164 -8.85 6.59 6.50
CA PRO A 164 -9.88 6.02 7.36
C PRO A 164 -9.32 5.11 8.47
N VAL A 165 -8.00 4.88 8.54
CA VAL A 165 -7.28 4.08 9.56
C VAL A 165 -6.24 4.90 10.31
N PHE A 166 -5.49 5.75 9.62
CA PHE A 166 -4.36 6.51 10.15
C PHE A 166 -4.63 8.01 10.27
N GLY A 167 -5.75 8.50 9.75
CA GLY A 167 -6.17 9.90 9.81
C GLY A 167 -6.85 10.26 11.14
N ASP A 168 -7.25 11.52 11.26
CA ASP A 168 -7.91 12.05 12.47
C ASP A 168 -9.35 11.51 12.62
N THR A 169 -10.00 11.19 11.51
CA THR A 169 -11.38 10.66 11.49
C THR A 169 -11.38 9.21 11.04
N ILE A 170 -11.36 8.29 12.00
CA ILE A 170 -11.40 6.85 11.74
C ILE A 170 -12.80 6.41 11.28
N ALA A 171 -12.87 5.77 10.12
CA ALA A 171 -14.13 5.23 9.63
C ALA A 171 -14.62 4.08 10.53
N ASP A 172 -15.93 4.01 10.77
CA ASP A 172 -16.52 3.02 11.70
C ASP A 172 -16.08 1.59 11.40
N ARG A 173 -15.98 1.23 10.12
CA ARG A 173 -15.58 -0.11 9.67
C ARG A 173 -14.13 -0.48 9.99
N TYR A 174 -13.25 0.49 10.25
CA TYR A 174 -11.83 0.25 10.54
C TYR A 174 -11.41 0.59 11.98
N LYS A 175 -12.36 0.87 12.88
CA LYS A 175 -12.03 1.22 14.28
C LYS A 175 -11.14 0.18 14.96
N GLN A 176 -11.46 -1.11 14.78
CA GLN A 176 -10.69 -2.20 15.37
C GLN A 176 -9.29 -2.31 14.75
N LEU A 177 -9.18 -2.15 13.44
CA LEU A 177 -7.89 -2.11 12.75
C LEU A 177 -7.02 -0.95 13.26
N ALA A 178 -7.57 0.25 13.35
CA ALA A 178 -6.87 1.44 13.84
C ALA A 178 -6.39 1.27 15.30
N GLU A 179 -7.18 0.64 16.17
CA GLU A 179 -6.76 0.32 17.54
C GLU A 179 -5.59 -0.66 17.57
N ARG A 180 -5.63 -1.73 16.78
CA ARG A 180 -4.55 -2.74 16.71
C ARG A 180 -3.27 -2.17 16.16
N VAL A 181 -3.36 -1.34 15.13
CA VAL A 181 -2.23 -0.62 14.53
C VAL A 181 -1.56 0.28 15.58
N ARG A 182 -2.32 0.98 16.42
CA ARG A 182 -1.79 1.77 17.55
C ARG A 182 -1.16 0.91 18.64
N GLN A 183 -1.72 -0.27 18.93
CA GLN A 183 -1.16 -1.19 19.92
C GLN A 183 0.15 -1.81 19.45
N SER A 184 0.23 -2.20 18.17
CA SER A 184 1.45 -2.73 17.56
C SER A 184 2.60 -1.71 17.64
N ASP A 185 2.34 -0.42 17.48
CA ASP A 185 3.38 0.61 17.65
C ASP A 185 3.97 0.64 19.07
N MET A 186 3.20 0.24 20.08
CA MET A 186 3.67 0.20 21.48
C MET A 186 4.46 -1.07 21.81
N GLU A 187 4.29 -2.14 21.02
CA GLU A 187 4.98 -3.42 21.21
C GLU A 187 6.33 -3.50 20.47
N PHE A 188 6.56 -2.62 19.50
CA PHE A 188 7.79 -2.56 18.70
C PHE A 188 8.65 -1.30 18.94
N VAL A 189 8.43 -0.57 20.05
CA VAL A 189 9.28 0.55 20.53
C VAL A 189 10.20 0.12 21.66
#